data_AF-A0A8J8NUS6-F1
#
_entry.id   AF-A0A8J8NUS6-F1
#
_cell.length_a   1.000
_cell.length_b   1.000
_cell.length_c   1.000
_cell.angle_alpha   90.00
_cell.angle_beta   90.00
_cell.angle_gamma   90.00
#
_symmetry.space_group_name_H-M   'P 1'
#
loop_
_entity.id
_entity.type
_entity.pdbx_description
1 polymer ?
#
loop_
_entity_poly.entity_id
_entity_poly.type
_entity_poly.pdbx_seq_one_letter_code
_entity_poly.pdbx_strand_id
1 'polypeptide(L)'
;MKKGGKKGASQEKPQSKKFNREQQQDDLRKIAETEDMDELIELSRSQDPLIRQKAAQQMCPCRVGRDYEEFWARTFELAEDEDATVRYQILHNMCDGSPDGYEDKVSECLEIFNRDEDKEIRRKAHKVLASYLRTGKWNVL
;
A
#
# COMPACT_ATOMS: atom_id res chain seq x y z
N MET A 1 -44.28 43.14 0.71
CA MET A 1 -43.88 41.81 1.23
C MET A 1 -42.48 41.46 0.72
N LYS A 2 -41.61 41.06 1.66
CA LYS A 2 -40.34 40.29 1.57
C LYS A 2 -39.26 40.66 0.54
N LYS A 3 -38.21 41.33 1.03
CA LYS A 3 -36.83 41.33 0.50
C LYS A 3 -36.25 39.92 0.67
N GLY A 4 -35.83 39.26 -0.42
CA GLY A 4 -35.15 37.96 -0.39
C GLY A 4 -33.68 38.12 -0.72
N GLY A 5 -32.82 38.18 0.31
CA GLY A 5 -31.37 38.12 0.15
C GLY A 5 -30.92 36.70 -0.19
N LYS A 6 -30.22 36.53 -1.32
CA LYS A 6 -29.47 35.30 -1.61
C LYS A 6 -28.16 35.34 -0.82
N LYS A 7 -28.09 34.55 0.25
CA LYS A 7 -26.83 34.24 0.95
C LYS A 7 -25.98 33.39 0.00
N GLY A 8 -24.80 33.89 -0.34
CA GLY A 8 -23.74 33.10 -0.97
C GLY A 8 -23.30 32.03 0.01
N ALA A 9 -23.46 30.76 -0.38
CA ALA A 9 -22.83 29.65 0.30
C ALA A 9 -21.34 29.70 -0.05
N SER A 10 -20.53 30.22 0.87
CA SER A 10 -19.08 30.10 0.81
C SER A 10 -18.73 28.62 0.89
N GLN A 11 -18.33 28.03 -0.23
CA GLN A 11 -17.74 26.70 -0.24
C GLN A 11 -16.38 26.79 0.45
N GLU A 12 -16.28 26.24 1.65
CA GLU A 12 -15.01 26.02 2.32
C GLU A 12 -14.19 25.03 1.49
N LYS A 13 -13.09 25.53 0.92
CA LYS A 13 -12.10 24.69 0.23
C LYS A 13 -11.46 23.76 1.26
N PRO A 14 -11.27 22.46 0.97
CA PRO A 14 -10.58 21.57 1.90
C PRO A 14 -9.15 22.07 2.07
N GLN A 15 -8.80 22.45 3.31
CA GLN A 15 -7.46 22.85 3.68
C GLN A 15 -6.54 21.63 3.48
N SER A 16 -5.58 21.73 2.55
CA SER A 16 -4.51 20.75 2.44
C SER A 16 -3.76 20.72 3.77
N LYS A 17 -3.87 19.65 4.54
CA LYS A 17 -3.11 19.47 5.78
C LYS A 17 -1.63 19.50 5.43
N LYS A 18 -0.93 20.56 5.85
CA LYS A 18 0.53 20.60 5.74
C LYS A 18 1.08 19.49 6.64
N PHE A 19 1.74 18.50 6.04
CA PHE A 19 2.46 17.49 6.81
C PHE A 19 3.49 18.15 7.71
N ASN A 20 3.50 17.77 8.99
CA ASN A 20 4.53 18.23 9.92
C ASN A 20 5.84 17.57 9.51
N ARG A 21 6.78 18.36 9.00
CA ARG A 21 8.10 17.89 8.56
C ARG A 21 8.89 17.21 9.67
N GLU A 22 8.71 17.64 10.91
CA GLU A 22 9.34 17.02 12.08
C GLU A 22 8.77 15.63 12.33
N GLN A 23 7.44 15.50 12.32
CA GLN A 23 6.76 14.20 12.45
C GLN A 23 7.16 13.24 11.33
N GLN A 24 7.21 13.72 10.08
CA GLN A 24 7.65 12.89 8.96
C GLN A 24 9.08 12.38 9.16
N GLN A 25 10.00 13.22 9.65
CA GLN A 25 11.38 12.80 9.93
C GLN A 25 11.44 11.79 11.09
N ASP A 26 10.67 12.00 12.15
CA ASP A 26 10.61 11.06 13.26
C ASP A 26 10.03 9.71 12.84
N ASP A 27 8.96 9.69 12.04
CA ASP A 27 8.37 8.46 11.51
C ASP A 27 9.34 7.73 10.58
N LEU A 28 10.03 8.45 9.69
CA LEU A 28 11.08 7.86 8.85
C LEU A 28 12.22 7.26 9.68
N ARG A 29 12.62 7.92 10.77
CA ARG A 29 13.63 7.39 11.69
C ARG A 29 13.14 6.10 12.36
N LYS A 30 11.92 6.09 12.88
CA LYS A 30 11.31 4.90 13.48
C LYS A 30 11.25 3.73 12.51
N ILE A 31 10.78 3.96 11.28
CA ILE A 31 10.74 2.91 10.23
C ILE A 31 12.13 2.30 10.00
N ALA A 32 13.18 3.12 10.01
CA ALA A 32 14.54 2.65 9.74
C ALA A 32 15.15 1.85 10.90
N GLU A 33 14.65 2.04 12.13
CA GLU A 33 15.23 1.48 13.36
C GLU A 33 14.41 0.33 13.94
N THR A 34 13.10 0.28 13.67
CA THR A 34 12.21 -0.73 14.27
C THR A 34 12.26 -2.07 13.53
N GLU A 35 12.27 -3.16 14.31
CA GLU A 35 12.01 -4.52 13.84
C GLU A 35 10.61 -5.00 14.24
N ASP A 36 9.85 -4.15 14.95
CA ASP A 36 8.50 -4.47 15.40
C ASP A 36 7.52 -4.34 14.24
N MET A 37 6.95 -5.48 13.85
CA MET A 37 6.00 -5.55 12.75
C MET A 37 4.68 -4.82 13.08
N ASP A 38 4.24 -4.79 14.34
CA ASP A 38 3.03 -4.04 14.72
C ASP A 38 3.25 -2.54 14.55
N GLU A 39 4.43 -2.04 14.92
CA GLU A 39 4.79 -0.65 14.71
C GLU A 39 4.84 -0.29 13.21
N LEU A 40 5.40 -1.17 12.38
CA LEU A 40 5.41 -1.00 10.93
C LEU A 40 3.99 -0.99 10.34
N ILE A 41 3.12 -1.89 10.80
CA ILE A 41 1.72 -1.93 10.40
C ILE A 41 1.03 -0.61 10.75
N GLU A 42 1.25 -0.06 11.94
CA GLU A 42 0.68 1.25 12.31
C GLU A 42 1.24 2.41 11.48
N LEU A 43 2.55 2.45 11.24
CA LEU A 43 3.17 3.46 10.38
C LEU A 43 2.64 3.40 8.94
N SER A 44 2.28 2.20 8.46
CA SER A 44 1.66 2.01 7.16
C SER A 44 0.26 2.63 7.02
N ARG A 45 -0.37 3.05 8.14
CA ARG A 45 -1.66 3.75 8.17
C ARG A 45 -1.52 5.27 8.15
N SER A 46 -0.28 5.77 8.02
CA SER A 46 -0.02 7.20 7.93
C SER A 46 -0.76 7.86 6.76
N GLN A 47 -1.16 9.12 6.95
CA GLN A 47 -1.73 9.93 5.88
C GLN A 47 -0.67 10.28 4.81
N ASP A 48 0.62 10.19 5.17
CA ASP A 48 1.72 10.50 4.27
C ASP A 48 2.08 9.29 3.40
N PRO A 49 1.94 9.35 2.06
CA PRO A 49 2.25 8.23 1.18
C PRO A 49 3.72 7.81 1.26
N LEU A 50 4.65 8.73 1.57
CA LEU A 50 6.05 8.37 1.76
C LEU A 50 6.22 7.48 3.00
N ILE A 51 5.54 7.81 4.10
CA ILE A 51 5.60 7.00 5.32
C ILE A 51 4.97 5.63 5.08
N ARG A 52 3.82 5.57 4.40
CA ARG A 52 3.18 4.31 4.01
C ARG A 52 4.10 3.44 3.17
N GLN A 53 4.72 4.02 2.14
CA GLN A 53 5.65 3.32 1.27
C GLN A 53 6.86 2.78 2.06
N LYS A 54 7.45 3.60 2.92
CA LYS A 54 8.64 3.22 3.70
C LYS A 54 8.34 2.15 4.74
N ALA A 55 7.18 2.20 5.39
CA ALA A 55 6.72 1.12 6.25
C ALA A 55 6.50 -0.18 5.44
N ALA A 56 5.81 -0.09 4.30
CA ALA A 56 5.57 -1.23 3.41
C ALA A 56 6.88 -1.88 2.90
N GLN A 57 7.96 -1.10 2.72
CA GLN A 57 9.30 -1.62 2.40
C GLN A 57 9.88 -2.52 3.48
N GLN A 58 9.58 -2.24 4.75
CA GLN A 58 10.05 -3.07 5.87
C GLN A 58 9.09 -4.24 6.16
N MET A 59 7.83 -4.12 5.74
CA MET A 59 6.81 -5.17 5.78
C MET A 59 6.99 -6.23 4.68
N CYS A 60 8.13 -6.95 4.69
CA CYS A 60 8.39 -8.05 3.75
C CYS A 60 7.80 -9.38 4.25
N PRO A 61 7.06 -10.14 3.42
CA PRO A 61 6.59 -11.48 3.77
C PRO A 61 7.72 -12.43 4.23
N CYS A 62 8.91 -12.25 3.66
CA CYS A 62 10.12 -12.98 4.02
C CYS A 62 10.53 -12.83 5.50
N ARG A 63 10.12 -11.75 6.17
CA ARG A 63 10.46 -11.46 7.58
C ARG A 63 9.43 -11.96 8.57
N VAL A 64 8.21 -12.21 8.12
CA VAL A 64 7.11 -12.58 9.00
C VAL A 64 7.23 -14.05 9.44
N GLY A 65 7.68 -14.94 8.55
CA GLY A 65 8.02 -16.35 8.86
C GLY A 65 6.88 -17.23 9.40
N ARG A 66 5.71 -16.64 9.68
CA ARG A 66 4.49 -17.25 10.23
C ARG A 66 3.26 -16.64 9.56
N ASP A 67 2.10 -17.24 9.80
CA ASP A 67 0.83 -16.60 9.50
C ASP A 67 0.62 -15.42 10.45
N TYR A 68 0.74 -14.20 9.93
CA TYR A 68 0.43 -12.97 10.66
C TYR A 68 -0.71 -12.29 9.94
N GLU A 69 -1.93 -12.58 10.41
CA GLU A 69 -3.16 -12.17 9.75
C GLU A 69 -3.23 -10.64 9.55
N GLU A 70 -2.86 -9.85 10.57
CA GLU A 70 -2.92 -8.39 10.47
C GLU A 70 -1.94 -7.82 9.44
N PHE A 71 -0.74 -8.40 9.35
CA PHE A 71 0.23 -8.04 8.31
C PHE A 71 -0.36 -8.26 6.91
N TRP A 72 -0.97 -9.42 6.67
CA TRP A 72 -1.53 -9.76 5.37
C TRP A 72 -2.76 -8.91 5.05
N ALA A 73 -3.66 -8.74 6.02
CA ALA A 73 -4.82 -7.87 5.89
C ALA A 73 -4.39 -6.46 5.48
N ARG A 74 -3.41 -5.89 6.21
CA ARG A 74 -2.92 -4.54 5.90
C ARG A 74 -2.22 -4.47 4.55
N THR A 75 -1.46 -5.50 4.19
CA THR A 75 -0.76 -5.56 2.90
C THR A 75 -1.77 -5.59 1.74
N PHE A 76 -2.85 -6.34 1.84
CA PHE A 76 -3.91 -6.36 0.82
C PHE A 76 -4.68 -5.04 0.75
N GLU A 77 -4.93 -4.37 1.88
CA GLU A 77 -5.52 -3.01 1.86
C GLU A 77 -4.63 -2.01 1.10
N LEU A 78 -3.31 -2.07 1.28
CA LEU A 78 -2.35 -1.19 0.59
C LEU A 78 -2.21 -1.49 -0.91
N ALA A 79 -2.68 -2.65 -1.39
CA ALA A 79 -2.72 -2.95 -2.82
C ALA A 79 -3.63 -1.99 -3.60
N GLU A 80 -4.61 -1.39 -2.92
CA GLU A 80 -5.55 -0.42 -3.47
C GLU A 80 -5.25 1.03 -3.00
N ASP A 81 -4.05 1.28 -2.46
CA ASP A 81 -3.65 2.62 -1.99
C ASP A 81 -3.80 3.68 -3.09
N GLU A 82 -4.17 4.91 -2.73
CA GLU A 82 -4.29 6.02 -3.68
C GLU A 82 -2.96 6.35 -4.39
N ASP A 83 -1.82 6.14 -3.70
CA ASP A 83 -0.50 6.47 -4.21
C ASP A 83 0.12 5.27 -4.95
N ALA A 84 0.47 5.48 -6.22
CA ALA A 84 1.03 4.43 -7.07
C ALA A 84 2.38 3.90 -6.55
N THR A 85 3.16 4.71 -5.84
CA THR A 85 4.46 4.27 -5.30
C THR A 85 4.30 3.31 -4.11
N VAL A 86 3.20 3.44 -3.37
CA VAL A 86 2.79 2.49 -2.33
C VAL A 86 2.30 1.19 -2.96
N ARG A 87 1.37 1.27 -3.92
CA ARG A 87 0.86 0.08 -4.64
C ARG A 87 1.98 -0.72 -5.31
N TYR A 88 2.92 -0.02 -5.94
CA TYR A 88 4.09 -0.66 -6.55
C TYR A 88 4.95 -1.42 -5.52
N GLN A 89 5.10 -0.86 -4.31
CA GLN A 89 5.82 -1.54 -3.23
C GLN A 89 5.10 -2.82 -2.81
N ILE A 90 3.77 -2.81 -2.72
CA ILE A 90 2.99 -4.01 -2.38
C ILE A 90 3.11 -5.09 -3.47
N LEU A 91 3.06 -4.70 -4.75
CA LEU A 91 3.33 -5.62 -5.86
C LEU A 91 4.70 -6.31 -5.71
N HIS A 92 5.73 -5.56 -5.30
CA HIS A 92 7.05 -6.15 -5.03
C HIS A 92 6.98 -7.16 -3.89
N ASN A 93 6.37 -6.79 -2.76
CA ASN A 93 6.24 -7.67 -1.60
C ASN A 93 5.50 -8.99 -1.96
N MET A 94 4.46 -8.95 -2.81
CA MET A 94 3.75 -10.15 -3.28
C MET A 94 4.66 -11.13 -4.04
N CYS A 95 5.74 -10.63 -4.64
CA CYS A 95 6.68 -11.45 -5.40
C CYS A 95 7.83 -12.01 -4.54
N ASP A 96 7.93 -11.62 -3.27
CA ASP A 96 8.94 -12.15 -2.34
C ASP A 96 8.50 -13.47 -1.69
N GLY A 97 7.23 -13.86 -1.86
CA GLY A 97 6.64 -15.12 -1.42
C GLY A 97 5.48 -14.93 -0.44
N SER A 98 4.78 -16.03 -0.13
CA SER A 98 3.72 -16.09 0.88
C SER A 98 3.65 -17.49 1.49
N PRO A 99 2.99 -17.65 2.66
CA PRO A 99 2.55 -18.97 3.13
C PRO A 99 1.55 -19.61 2.16
N ASP A 100 1.48 -20.94 2.15
CA ASP A 100 0.61 -21.73 1.26
C ASP A 100 -0.87 -21.31 1.32
N GLY A 101 -1.37 -20.94 2.51
CA GLY A 101 -2.78 -20.54 2.70
C GLY A 101 -3.17 -19.19 2.10
N TYR A 102 -2.22 -18.43 1.54
CA TYR A 102 -2.46 -17.11 0.97
C TYR A 102 -2.39 -17.07 -0.56
N GLU A 103 -2.11 -18.21 -1.23
CA GLU A 103 -1.96 -18.28 -2.68
C GLU A 103 -3.13 -17.64 -3.46
N ASP A 104 -4.37 -17.99 -3.11
CA ASP A 104 -5.57 -17.44 -3.76
C ASP A 104 -5.65 -15.92 -3.60
N LYS A 105 -5.40 -15.40 -2.39
CA LYS A 105 -5.44 -13.97 -2.09
C LYS A 105 -4.31 -13.20 -2.79
N VAL A 106 -3.12 -13.79 -2.89
CA VAL A 106 -1.99 -13.22 -3.63
C VAL A 106 -2.32 -13.16 -5.12
N SER A 107 -2.91 -14.22 -5.68
CA SER A 107 -3.37 -14.25 -7.07
C SER A 107 -4.43 -13.17 -7.36
N GLU A 108 -5.42 -13.02 -6.48
CA GLU A 108 -6.43 -11.95 -6.57
C GLU A 108 -5.79 -10.56 -6.51
N CYS A 109 -4.84 -10.34 -5.61
CA CYS A 109 -4.08 -9.10 -5.49
C CYS A 109 -3.28 -8.79 -6.77
N LEU A 110 -2.66 -9.80 -7.39
CA LEU A 110 -1.93 -9.64 -8.65
C LEU A 110 -2.87 -9.27 -9.81
N GLU A 111 -4.10 -9.78 -9.83
CA GLU A 111 -5.12 -9.39 -10.81
C GLU A 111 -5.61 -7.95 -10.65
N ILE A 112 -5.66 -7.43 -9.40
CA ILE A 112 -5.88 -6.00 -9.15
C ILE A 112 -4.76 -5.19 -9.82
N PHE A 113 -3.50 -5.53 -9.55
CA PHE A 113 -2.36 -4.83 -10.15
C PHE A 113 -2.30 -4.96 -11.68
N ASN A 114 -2.74 -6.07 -12.25
CA ASN A 114 -2.84 -6.27 -13.70
C ASN A 114 -3.81 -5.28 -14.37
N ARG A 115 -4.68 -4.64 -13.59
CA ARG A 115 -5.66 -3.62 -14.02
C ARG A 115 -5.40 -2.24 -13.44
N ASP A 116 -4.28 -2.03 -12.73
CA ASP A 116 -3.89 -0.77 -12.10
C ASP A 116 -3.92 0.42 -13.09
N GLU A 117 -4.15 1.64 -12.63
CA GLU A 117 -4.09 2.82 -13.51
C GLU A 117 -2.65 3.13 -13.95
N ASP A 118 -1.66 2.82 -13.11
CA ASP A 118 -0.24 2.97 -13.41
C ASP A 118 0.25 1.92 -14.40
N LYS A 119 0.88 2.38 -15.48
CA LYS A 119 1.31 1.51 -16.59
C LYS A 119 2.42 0.55 -16.18
N GLU A 120 3.31 0.96 -15.29
CA GLU A 120 4.44 0.14 -14.85
C GLU A 120 3.99 -0.96 -13.91
N ILE A 121 3.05 -0.66 -12.99
CA ILE A 121 2.43 -1.67 -12.12
C ILE A 121 1.74 -2.73 -12.98
N ARG A 122 0.85 -2.33 -13.90
CA ARG A 122 0.17 -3.28 -14.79
C ARG A 122 1.13 -4.16 -15.57
N ARG A 123 2.14 -3.55 -16.19
CA ARG A 123 3.12 -4.27 -17.01
C ARG A 123 3.87 -5.32 -16.19
N LYS A 124 4.21 -5.01 -14.93
CA LYS A 124 4.91 -5.95 -14.03
C LYS A 124 3.98 -7.05 -13.55
N ALA A 125 2.79 -6.70 -13.07
CA ALA A 125 1.80 -7.68 -12.65
C ALA A 125 1.45 -8.68 -13.76
N HIS A 126 1.29 -8.20 -15.00
CA HIS A 126 1.07 -9.05 -16.16
C HIS A 126 2.18 -10.09 -16.36
N LYS A 127 3.45 -9.69 -16.18
CA LYS A 127 4.60 -10.62 -16.28
C LYS A 127 4.59 -11.66 -15.18
N VAL A 128 4.29 -11.24 -13.95
CA VAL A 128 4.22 -12.12 -12.78
C VAL A 128 3.11 -13.17 -12.99
N LEU A 129 1.90 -12.74 -13.33
CA LEU A 129 0.77 -13.63 -13.64
C LEU A 129 1.07 -14.59 -14.79
N ALA A 130 1.69 -14.11 -15.88
CA ALA A 130 2.07 -14.97 -17.00
C ALA A 130 3.10 -16.05 -16.59
N SER A 131 4.01 -15.73 -15.66
CA SER A 131 4.91 -16.73 -15.09
C SER A 131 4.18 -17.73 -14.21
N TYR A 132 3.31 -17.24 -13.33
CA TYR A 132 2.51 -18.06 -12.42
C TYR A 132 1.63 -19.05 -13.19
N LEU A 133 0.85 -18.59 -14.17
CA LEU A 133 -0.01 -19.45 -15.00
C LEU A 133 0.77 -20.54 -15.76
N ARG A 134 2.03 -20.28 -16.11
CA ARG A 134 2.88 -21.22 -16.85
C ARG A 134 3.63 -22.20 -15.95
N THR A 135 3.97 -21.80 -14.73
CA THR A 135 4.96 -22.52 -13.89
C THR A 135 4.49 -22.83 -12.47
N GLY A 136 3.36 -22.26 -12.04
CA GLY A 136 2.92 -22.26 -10.65
C GLY A 136 3.77 -21.37 -9.72
N LYS A 137 4.62 -20.48 -10.27
CA LYS A 137 5.52 -19.63 -9.47
C LYS A 137 5.41 -18.15 -9.85
N TRP A 138 5.21 -17.30 -8.85
CA TRP A 138 5.14 -15.84 -8.99
C TRP A 138 6.41 -15.09 -8.50
N ASN A 139 7.36 -15.77 -7.87
CA ASN A 139 8.61 -15.16 -7.38
C ASN A 139 9.58 -14.86 -8.54
N VAL A 140 9.23 -13.91 -9.40
CA VAL A 140 9.94 -13.60 -10.66
C VAL A 140 10.26 -12.12 -10.85
N LEU A 141 10.18 -11.32 -9.79
CA LEU A 141 10.65 -9.93 -9.78
C LEU A 141 12.08 -9.80 -9.26
#